data_AF-A0A1G3WHI0-F1
#
_entry.id   AF-A0A1G3WHI0-F1
#
_cell.length_a   1.000
_cell.length_b   1.000
_cell.length_c   1.000
_cell.angle_alpha   90.00
_cell.angle_beta   90.00
_cell.angle_gamma   90.00
#
_symmetry.space_group_name_H-M   'P 1'
#
loop_
_entity.id
_entity.type
_entity.pdbx_description
1 polymer ?
#
loop_
_entity_poly.entity_id
_entity_poly.type
_entity_poly.pdbx_seq_one_letter_code
_entity_poly.pdbx_strand_id
1 'polypeptide(L)'
;MVEFGRYYISFLRELLEIIGKFFRSIFESIAVFFSEGIFKLIQNFIMASINFTILDWIIFVIVLLINIVFITVIVVLLLRVLKKYIRFSKQEIEKDELVQEIDFLNRKTMELLDEKNKILALKVSNLGINPDQEEAMEEEIDLSKNRFVKLLQVDLKYENVDPTVNMIETDKVTLEGLVDRFINFSASRLKLYYSKKIILPFIAGMAASKTMILEGISGTGKTSLPYAMGKFFGHDSNIIPVQPSWRDRAEMIGYLNEFTKKFNETDFLKAIYETTYRKDISIIVLDEMNLARVEYYFAELLSLLEMPDKNEWLVDVVPDNKPGDPKNIINGKLLLPGNVWFIGTANKDDSTFTITDKVYDRATPIEINTKSTAFEAPDTEGVIMSHEYLDLLFESAYKDYPMTLKTMENLELLDYFITKNFKVTFGNRIMKQIRSFVPVYVACGGTELDALDFMVARKIFRKFEGLNLPFLQQEITDLSKLIEKLFGKNSFVDCQNYLALIKKQF
;
A
#
# COMPACT_ATOMS: atom_id res chain seq x y z
N MET A 1 7.52 -31.37 45.44
CA MET A 1 7.33 -32.07 44.15
C MET A 1 6.41 -33.29 44.28
N VAL A 2 6.67 -34.22 45.23
CA VAL A 2 5.85 -35.45 45.39
C VAL A 2 4.42 -35.17 45.91
N GLU A 3 4.28 -34.30 46.91
CA GLU A 3 2.98 -33.88 47.48
C GLU A 3 2.06 -33.24 46.40
N PHE A 4 2.63 -32.32 45.60
CA PHE A 4 1.92 -31.68 44.50
C PHE A 4 1.54 -32.66 43.38
N GLY A 5 2.41 -33.61 43.06
CA GLY A 5 2.10 -34.67 42.08
C GLY A 5 0.93 -35.55 42.52
N ARG A 6 0.85 -35.91 43.81
CA ARG A 6 -0.30 -36.65 44.35
C ARG A 6 -1.59 -35.85 44.33
N TYR A 7 -1.53 -34.58 44.71
CA TYR A 7 -2.66 -33.65 44.62
C TYR A 7 -3.14 -33.51 43.17
N TYR A 8 -2.23 -33.30 42.22
CA TYR A 8 -2.57 -33.10 40.81
C TYR A 8 -3.20 -34.35 40.18
N ILE A 9 -2.70 -35.55 40.52
CA ILE A 9 -3.30 -36.80 40.05
C ILE A 9 -4.71 -37.00 40.65
N SER A 10 -4.91 -36.65 41.93
CA SER A 10 -6.22 -36.69 42.57
C SER A 10 -7.20 -35.71 41.91
N PHE A 11 -6.74 -34.47 41.67
CA PHE A 11 -7.48 -33.43 40.96
C PHE A 11 -7.89 -33.87 39.55
N LEU A 12 -6.97 -34.47 38.79
CA LEU A 12 -7.23 -34.95 37.42
C LEU A 12 -8.27 -36.08 37.42
N ARG A 13 -8.23 -36.96 38.43
CA ARG A 13 -9.24 -38.01 38.62
C ARG A 13 -10.61 -37.42 38.90
N GLU A 14 -10.72 -36.49 39.85
CA GLU A 14 -11.98 -35.83 40.17
C GLU A 14 -12.53 -35.04 38.98
N LEU A 15 -11.67 -34.32 38.26
CA LEU A 15 -12.04 -33.57 37.05
C LEU A 15 -12.60 -34.49 35.97
N LEU A 16 -11.91 -35.61 35.67
CA LEU A 16 -12.38 -36.59 34.69
C LEU A 16 -13.70 -37.25 35.11
N GLU A 17 -13.90 -37.48 36.41
CA GLU A 17 -15.14 -38.05 36.92
C GLU A 17 -16.32 -37.07 36.79
N ILE A 18 -16.09 -35.78 37.05
CA ILE A 18 -17.08 -34.71 36.85
C ILE A 18 -17.43 -34.55 35.37
N ILE A 19 -16.41 -34.53 34.49
CA ILE A 19 -16.60 -34.46 33.03
C ILE A 19 -17.38 -35.69 32.54
N GLY A 20 -17.04 -36.88 33.02
CA GLY A 20 -17.75 -38.12 32.69
C GLY A 20 -19.22 -38.10 33.11
N LYS A 21 -19.51 -37.61 34.32
CA LYS A 21 -20.90 -37.42 34.81
C LYS A 21 -21.68 -36.41 33.96
N PHE A 22 -21.03 -35.31 33.55
CA PHE A 22 -21.63 -34.31 32.68
C PHE A 22 -22.05 -34.88 31.33
N PHE A 23 -21.13 -35.56 30.63
CA PHE A 23 -21.46 -36.19 29.34
C PHE A 23 -22.52 -37.28 29.46
N ARG A 24 -22.47 -38.10 30.52
CA ARG A 24 -23.49 -39.12 30.77
C ARG A 24 -24.89 -38.52 30.94
N SER A 25 -25.01 -37.41 31.67
CA SER A 25 -26.28 -36.69 31.86
C SER A 25 -26.82 -36.10 30.55
N ILE A 26 -25.94 -35.59 29.67
CA ILE A 26 -26.33 -35.13 28.33
C ILE A 26 -26.88 -36.30 27.49
N PHE A 27 -26.15 -37.42 27.46
CA PHE A 27 -26.58 -38.60 26.69
C PHE A 27 -27.89 -39.19 27.21
N GLU A 28 -28.08 -39.27 28.53
CA GLU A 28 -29.34 -39.72 29.14
C GLU A 28 -30.50 -38.76 28.82
N SER A 29 -30.27 -37.45 28.86
CA SER A 29 -31.29 -36.44 28.50
C SER A 29 -31.69 -36.51 27.04
N ILE A 30 -30.72 -36.71 26.13
CA ILE A 30 -30.98 -36.93 24.71
C ILE A 30 -31.76 -38.23 24.51
N ALA A 31 -31.37 -39.32 25.18
CA ALA A 31 -32.07 -40.60 25.07
C ALA A 31 -33.55 -40.51 25.51
N VAL A 32 -33.83 -39.86 26.64
CA VAL A 32 -35.19 -39.64 27.16
C VAL A 32 -36.02 -38.76 26.21
N PHE A 33 -35.41 -37.73 25.62
CA PHE A 33 -36.09 -36.88 24.64
C PHE A 33 -36.56 -37.67 23.42
N PHE A 34 -35.73 -38.56 22.88
CA PHE A 34 -36.07 -39.39 21.73
C PHE A 34 -37.02 -40.55 22.07
N SER A 35 -36.90 -41.18 23.24
CA SER A 35 -37.73 -42.34 23.61
C SER A 35 -39.11 -41.94 24.13
N GLU A 36 -39.20 -40.98 25.05
CA GLU A 36 -40.45 -40.61 25.72
C GLU A 36 -41.07 -39.35 25.11
N GLY A 37 -40.26 -38.36 24.78
CA GLY A 37 -40.73 -37.06 24.28
C GLY A 37 -41.45 -37.16 22.94
N ILE A 38 -40.80 -37.79 21.95
CA ILE A 38 -41.37 -37.96 20.60
C ILE A 38 -42.60 -38.87 20.62
N PHE A 39 -42.55 -39.97 21.38
CA PHE A 39 -43.68 -40.91 21.46
C PHE A 39 -44.91 -40.26 22.10
N LYS A 40 -44.73 -39.45 23.15
CA LYS A 40 -45.79 -38.68 23.80
C LYS A 40 -46.39 -37.61 22.88
N LEU A 41 -45.56 -36.95 22.07
CA LEU A 41 -46.04 -35.99 21.04
C LEU A 41 -46.91 -36.68 19.98
N ILE A 42 -46.52 -37.87 19.53
CA ILE A 42 -47.31 -38.65 18.56
C ILE A 42 -48.62 -39.13 19.20
N GLN A 43 -48.60 -39.62 20.45
CA GLN A 43 -49.82 -40.04 21.13
C GLN A 43 -50.79 -38.87 21.36
N ASN A 44 -50.30 -37.71 21.77
CA ASN A 44 -51.12 -36.50 21.92
C ASN A 44 -51.73 -36.05 20.58
N PHE A 45 -50.97 -36.17 19.50
CA PHE A 45 -51.46 -35.89 18.15
C PHE A 45 -52.56 -36.87 17.72
N ILE A 46 -52.37 -38.17 17.96
CA ILE A 46 -53.39 -39.20 17.64
C ILE A 46 -54.67 -38.93 18.42
N MET A 47 -54.59 -38.63 19.72
CA MET A 47 -55.78 -38.30 20.52
C MET A 47 -56.49 -37.03 20.02
N ALA A 48 -55.73 -36.00 19.64
CA ALA A 48 -56.30 -34.76 19.10
C ALA A 48 -56.95 -34.97 17.71
N SER A 49 -56.35 -35.83 16.88
CA SER A 49 -56.80 -36.08 15.50
C SER A 49 -58.18 -36.72 15.37
N ILE A 50 -58.69 -37.33 16.45
CA ILE A 50 -60.02 -37.95 16.50
C ILE A 50 -61.13 -36.90 16.37
N ASN A 51 -60.90 -35.67 16.82
CA ASN A 51 -61.88 -34.58 16.79
C ASN A 51 -61.67 -33.60 15.62
N PHE A 52 -60.79 -33.93 14.66
CA PHE A 52 -60.45 -33.01 13.58
C PHE A 52 -61.52 -32.99 12.49
N THR A 53 -61.91 -31.78 12.10
CA THR A 53 -62.74 -31.55 10.92
C THR A 53 -61.89 -31.61 9.65
N ILE A 54 -62.52 -31.66 8.48
CA ILE A 54 -61.83 -31.67 7.18
C ILE A 54 -60.90 -30.46 7.02
N LEU A 55 -61.27 -29.31 7.59
CA LEU A 55 -60.49 -28.07 7.52
C LEU A 55 -59.23 -28.14 8.39
N ASP A 56 -59.30 -28.80 9.55
CA ASP A 56 -58.15 -29.00 10.46
C ASP A 56 -57.08 -29.89 9.83
N TRP A 57 -57.49 -30.91 9.06
CA TRP A 57 -56.58 -31.75 8.29
C TRP A 57 -55.83 -31.00 7.19
N ILE A 58 -56.49 -30.04 6.53
CA ILE A 58 -55.84 -29.19 5.51
C ILE A 58 -54.80 -28.28 6.18
N ILE A 59 -55.14 -27.66 7.29
CA ILE A 59 -54.20 -26.81 8.05
C ILE A 59 -53.01 -27.63 8.56
N PHE A 60 -53.25 -28.85 9.06
CA PHE A 60 -52.18 -29.73 9.52
C PHE A 60 -51.16 -30.05 8.43
N VAL A 61 -51.61 -30.36 7.20
CA VAL A 61 -50.70 -30.63 6.07
C VAL A 61 -49.84 -29.41 5.73
N ILE A 62 -50.42 -28.20 5.77
CA ILE A 62 -49.69 -26.95 5.53
C ILE A 62 -48.63 -26.73 6.62
N VAL A 63 -49.00 -26.90 7.90
CA VAL A 63 -48.09 -26.73 9.04
C VAL A 63 -46.97 -27.78 9.02
N LEU A 64 -47.27 -29.02 8.64
CA LEU A 64 -46.29 -30.09 8.49
C LEU A 64 -45.26 -29.75 7.39
N LEU A 65 -45.72 -29.23 6.25
CA LEU A 65 -44.85 -28.82 5.15
C LEU A 65 -43.91 -27.69 5.58
N ILE A 66 -44.42 -26.68 6.29
CA ILE A 66 -43.61 -25.59 6.85
C ILE A 66 -42.54 -26.13 7.83
N ASN A 67 -42.91 -27.05 8.72
CA ASN A 67 -41.98 -27.65 9.68
C ASN A 67 -40.89 -28.48 8.99
N ILE A 68 -41.22 -29.23 7.94
CA ILE A 68 -40.23 -29.97 7.15
C ILE A 68 -39.22 -29.02 6.49
N VAL A 69 -39.69 -27.92 5.91
CA VAL A 69 -38.81 -26.88 5.33
C VAL A 69 -37.90 -26.28 6.41
N PHE A 70 -38.46 -25.94 7.57
CA PHE A 70 -37.71 -25.37 8.69
C PHE A 70 -36.61 -26.31 9.20
N ILE A 71 -36.92 -27.59 9.41
CA ILE A 71 -35.94 -28.61 9.83
C ILE A 71 -34.86 -28.78 8.76
N THR A 72 -35.23 -28.80 7.48
CA THR A 72 -34.27 -28.93 6.37
C THR A 72 -33.28 -27.76 6.35
N VAL A 73 -33.75 -26.53 6.57
CA VAL A 73 -32.88 -25.34 6.64
C VAL A 73 -31.90 -25.44 7.82
N ILE A 74 -32.37 -25.86 8.99
CA ILE A 74 -31.52 -26.03 10.18
C ILE A 74 -30.42 -27.07 9.92
N VAL A 75 -30.76 -28.22 9.33
CA VAL A 75 -29.80 -29.28 9.00
C VAL A 75 -28.77 -28.78 8.00
N VAL A 76 -29.18 -28.04 6.96
CA VAL A 76 -28.26 -27.45 5.97
C VAL A 76 -27.31 -26.44 6.60
N LEU A 77 -27.79 -25.61 7.52
CA LEU A 77 -26.95 -24.66 8.26
C LEU A 77 -25.92 -25.38 9.14
N LEU A 78 -26.33 -26.42 9.87
CA LEU A 78 -25.42 -27.24 10.68
C LEU A 78 -24.34 -27.91 9.82
N LEU A 79 -24.72 -28.48 8.67
CA LEU A 79 -23.75 -29.08 7.73
C LEU A 79 -22.79 -28.06 7.14
N ARG A 80 -23.24 -26.82 6.85
CA ARG A 80 -22.36 -25.73 6.39
C ARG A 80 -21.34 -25.34 7.44
N VAL A 81 -21.75 -25.22 8.70
CA VAL A 81 -20.85 -24.89 9.82
C VAL A 81 -19.83 -26.02 10.02
N LEU A 82 -20.28 -27.28 9.99
CA LEU A 82 -19.39 -28.43 10.12
C LEU A 82 -18.35 -28.50 8.98
N LYS A 83 -18.79 -28.28 7.73
CA LYS A 83 -17.91 -28.27 6.56
C LYS A 83 -16.91 -27.10 6.62
N LYS A 84 -17.33 -25.94 7.13
CA LYS A 84 -16.44 -24.79 7.37
C LYS A 84 -15.39 -25.12 8.43
N TYR A 85 -15.79 -25.78 9.52
CA TYR A 85 -14.88 -26.20 10.58
C TYR A 85 -13.84 -27.22 10.10
N ILE A 86 -14.27 -28.24 9.36
CA ILE A 86 -13.37 -29.26 8.78
C ILE A 86 -12.39 -28.63 7.78
N ARG A 87 -12.85 -27.69 6.94
CA ARG A 87 -11.98 -26.99 5.97
C ARG A 87 -10.95 -26.10 6.68
N PHE A 88 -11.34 -25.46 7.78
CA PHE A 88 -10.44 -24.63 8.58
C PHE A 88 -9.33 -25.47 9.22
N SER A 89 -9.68 -26.63 9.78
CA SER A 89 -8.70 -27.55 10.38
C SER A 89 -7.71 -28.13 9.35
N LYS A 90 -8.13 -28.39 8.10
CA LYS A 90 -7.20 -28.81 7.03
C LYS A 90 -6.22 -27.71 6.61
N GLN A 91 -6.66 -26.46 6.54
CA GLN A 91 -5.78 -25.33 6.18
C GLN A 91 -4.74 -25.01 7.25
N GLU A 92 -5.03 -25.32 8.52
CA GLU A 92 -4.10 -25.12 9.62
C GLU A 92 -2.98 -26.18 9.60
N ILE A 93 -3.31 -27.44 9.30
CA ILE A 93 -2.32 -28.53 9.13
C ILE A 93 -1.37 -28.27 7.97
N GLU A 94 -1.87 -27.79 6.83
CA GLU A 94 -1.05 -27.50 5.64
C GLU A 94 -0.08 -26.31 5.89
N LYS A 95 -0.47 -25.35 6.76
CA LYS A 95 0.43 -24.27 7.20
C LYS A 95 1.53 -24.80 8.12
N ASP A 96 1.20 -25.69 9.05
CA ASP A 96 2.19 -26.29 9.94
C ASP A 96 3.20 -27.17 9.17
N GLU A 97 2.76 -27.88 8.12
CA GLU A 97 3.65 -28.62 7.22
C GLU A 97 4.62 -27.69 6.47
N LEU A 98 4.13 -26.57 5.93
CA LEU A 98 4.97 -25.57 5.24
C LEU A 98 5.98 -24.91 6.20
N VAL A 99 5.59 -24.64 7.45
CA VAL A 99 6.50 -24.10 8.47
C VAL A 99 7.59 -25.11 8.82
N GLN A 100 7.24 -26.39 8.94
CA GLN A 100 8.24 -27.46 9.15
C GLN A 100 9.19 -27.62 7.96
N GLU A 101 8.71 -27.44 6.73
CA GLU A 101 9.54 -27.48 5.53
C GLU A 101 10.52 -26.30 5.47
N ILE A 102 10.09 -25.10 5.85
CA ILE A 102 10.96 -23.92 5.97
C ILE A 102 12.05 -24.14 7.03
N ASP A 103 11.70 -24.71 8.19
CA ASP A 103 12.67 -25.03 9.24
C ASP A 103 13.67 -26.12 8.79
N PHE A 104 13.20 -27.13 8.05
CA PHE A 104 14.05 -28.15 7.46
C PHE A 104 15.03 -27.56 6.43
N LEU A 105 14.56 -26.69 5.52
CA LEU A 105 15.41 -26.01 4.55
C LEU A 105 16.45 -25.12 5.22
N ASN A 106 16.07 -24.38 6.27
CA ASN A 106 16.99 -23.52 7.01
C ASN A 106 18.10 -24.33 7.69
N ARG A 107 17.78 -25.46 8.33
CA ARG A 107 18.79 -26.36 8.92
C ARG A 107 19.73 -26.93 7.86
N LYS A 108 19.19 -27.34 6.70
CA LYS A 108 19.99 -27.89 5.60
C LYS A 108 20.91 -26.83 4.97
N THR A 109 20.45 -25.59 4.88
CA THR A 109 21.26 -24.46 4.40
C THR A 109 22.41 -24.15 5.37
N MET A 110 22.15 -24.24 6.67
CA MET A 110 23.18 -24.09 7.71
C MET A 110 24.22 -25.22 7.67
N GLU A 111 23.80 -26.47 7.49
CA GLU A 111 24.74 -27.60 7.31
C GLU A 111 25.62 -27.42 6.07
N LEU A 112 25.05 -26.96 4.95
CA LEU A 112 25.80 -26.68 3.72
C LEU A 112 26.80 -25.53 3.88
N LEU A 113 26.46 -24.51 4.68
CA LEU A 113 27.38 -23.42 5.02
C LEU A 113 28.56 -23.94 5.87
N ASP A 114 28.29 -24.79 6.86
CA ASP A 114 29.32 -25.42 7.69
C ASP A 114 30.25 -26.34 6.88
N GLU A 115 29.70 -27.13 5.95
CA GLU A 115 30.51 -27.95 5.05
C GLU A 115 31.35 -27.09 4.12
N LYS A 116 30.78 -26.02 3.55
CA LYS A 116 31.52 -25.06 2.72
C LYS A 116 32.66 -24.40 3.50
N ASN A 117 32.43 -24.01 4.75
CA ASN A 117 33.43 -23.38 5.60
C ASN A 117 34.56 -24.35 5.96
N LYS A 118 34.25 -25.63 6.22
CA LYS A 118 35.25 -26.68 6.37
C LYS A 118 36.07 -26.90 5.09
N ILE A 119 35.42 -26.90 3.93
CA ILE A 119 36.11 -27.05 2.63
C ILE A 119 37.02 -25.86 2.35
N LEU A 120 36.60 -24.64 2.69
CA LEU A 120 37.42 -23.44 2.58
C LEU A 120 38.64 -23.52 3.51
N ALA A 121 38.46 -23.91 4.77
CA ALA A 121 39.55 -24.10 5.72
C ALA A 121 40.56 -25.17 5.26
N LEU A 122 40.08 -26.27 4.68
CA LEU A 122 40.94 -27.32 4.12
C LEU A 122 41.67 -26.87 2.84
N LYS A 123 41.04 -26.03 2.00
CA LYS A 123 41.68 -25.42 0.82
C LYS A 123 42.77 -24.43 1.21
N VAL A 124 42.55 -23.62 2.24
CA VAL A 124 43.53 -22.65 2.77
C VAL A 124 44.74 -23.37 3.38
N SER A 125 44.50 -24.48 4.09
CA SER A 125 45.56 -25.37 4.62
C SER A 125 46.44 -25.99 3.52
N ASN A 126 45.85 -26.42 2.38
CA ASN A 126 46.61 -27.02 1.27
C ASN A 126 47.39 -26.01 0.40
N LEU A 127 47.20 -24.70 0.60
CA LEU A 127 47.86 -23.66 -0.20
C LEU A 127 49.14 -23.08 0.44
N GLY A 128 49.54 -23.54 1.62
CA GLY A 128 50.88 -23.27 2.17
C GLY A 128 51.21 -21.79 2.38
N ILE A 129 50.24 -20.98 2.81
CA ILE A 129 50.45 -19.56 3.15
C ILE A 129 50.56 -19.46 4.68
N ASN A 130 51.68 -18.90 5.15
CA ASN A 130 52.01 -18.66 6.57
C ASN A 130 50.96 -17.73 7.23
N PRO A 131 50.48 -18.03 8.46
CA PRO A 131 49.41 -17.28 9.11
C PRO A 131 49.87 -16.12 10.02
N ASP A 132 51.04 -15.51 9.78
CA ASP A 132 51.61 -14.53 10.73
C ASP A 132 51.72 -13.08 10.18
N GLN A 133 51.12 -12.77 9.04
CA GLN A 133 51.06 -11.39 8.52
C GLN A 133 49.73 -11.09 7.84
N GLU A 134 48.61 -11.30 8.54
CA GLU A 134 47.30 -10.73 8.18
C GLU A 134 46.33 -10.81 9.37
N GLU A 135 46.79 -10.44 10.57
CA GLU A 135 45.86 -10.03 11.65
C GLU A 135 45.39 -8.59 11.39
N ALA A 136 44.66 -8.41 10.30
CA ALA A 136 43.68 -7.35 10.14
C ALA A 136 42.31 -8.02 10.13
N MET A 137 41.84 -8.30 11.33
CA MET A 137 40.50 -8.72 11.75
C MET A 137 39.39 -8.45 10.71
N GLU A 138 39.13 -9.39 9.80
CA GLU A 138 37.81 -9.54 9.19
C GLU A 138 36.96 -10.34 10.18
N GLU A 139 36.25 -9.64 11.06
CA GLU A 139 35.12 -10.25 11.78
C GLU A 139 34.10 -10.70 10.73
N GLU A 140 34.03 -11.99 10.40
CA GLU A 140 32.85 -12.56 9.76
C GLU A 140 31.65 -12.31 10.70
N ILE A 141 30.89 -11.24 10.43
CA ILE A 141 29.68 -10.91 11.17
C ILE A 141 28.72 -12.09 11.03
N ASP A 142 28.49 -12.83 12.12
CA ASP A 142 27.47 -13.87 12.20
C ASP A 142 26.06 -13.22 12.12
N LEU A 143 25.62 -12.94 10.90
CA LEU A 143 24.33 -12.31 10.57
C LEU A 143 23.14 -13.07 11.18
N SER A 144 23.30 -14.35 11.55
CA SER A 144 22.23 -15.19 12.09
C SER A 144 21.83 -14.81 13.52
N LYS A 145 22.75 -14.21 14.28
CA LYS A 145 22.55 -13.75 15.67
C LYS A 145 22.00 -12.34 15.76
N ASN A 146 22.05 -11.58 14.68
CA ASN A 146 21.53 -10.23 14.66
C ASN A 146 20.01 -10.20 14.60
N ARG A 147 19.40 -9.14 15.15
CA ARG A 147 17.95 -8.95 15.06
C ARG A 147 17.51 -8.44 13.69
N PHE A 148 18.40 -7.80 12.92
CA PHE A 148 18.15 -7.39 11.53
C PHE A 148 19.01 -8.23 10.58
N VAL A 149 18.39 -8.90 9.62
CA VAL A 149 19.07 -9.74 8.63
C VAL A 149 19.09 -9.06 7.27
N LYS A 150 17.92 -8.61 6.78
CA LYS A 150 17.78 -7.98 5.45
C LYS A 150 18.50 -6.64 5.38
N LEU A 151 18.42 -5.81 6.41
CA LEU A 151 19.05 -4.48 6.41
C LEU A 151 20.58 -4.58 6.49
N LEU A 152 21.11 -5.56 7.23
CA LEU A 152 22.56 -5.79 7.25
C LEU A 152 23.10 -6.29 5.91
N GLN A 153 22.31 -7.07 5.16
CA GLN A 153 22.69 -7.40 3.78
C GLN A 153 22.78 -6.16 2.89
N VAL A 154 21.98 -5.13 3.16
CA VAL A 154 22.09 -3.83 2.47
C VAL A 154 23.38 -3.12 2.90
N ASP A 155 23.70 -3.11 4.19
CA ASP A 155 24.96 -2.51 4.67
C ASP A 155 26.19 -3.15 3.99
N LEU A 156 26.22 -4.48 3.89
CA LEU A 156 27.30 -5.20 3.21
C LEU A 156 27.34 -4.90 1.71
N LYS A 157 26.16 -4.78 1.06
CA LYS A 157 26.06 -4.44 -0.37
C LYS A 157 26.66 -3.06 -0.68
N TYR A 158 26.50 -2.09 0.23
CA TYR A 158 26.92 -0.70 0.03
C TYR A 158 28.21 -0.32 0.77
N GLU A 159 28.87 -1.25 1.45
CA GLU A 159 30.06 -0.98 2.26
C GLU A 159 31.22 -0.35 1.48
N ASN A 160 31.40 -0.77 0.22
CA ASN A 160 32.45 -0.30 -0.67
C ASN A 160 31.92 0.45 -1.91
N VAL A 161 30.66 0.88 -1.88
CA VAL A 161 30.04 1.62 -2.99
C VAL A 161 30.13 3.11 -2.69
N ASP A 162 30.76 3.87 -3.60
CA ASP A 162 30.77 5.32 -3.51
C ASP A 162 29.35 5.88 -3.76
N PRO A 163 28.77 6.61 -2.80
CA PRO A 163 27.44 7.20 -2.95
C PRO A 163 27.40 8.41 -3.90
N THR A 164 28.55 8.85 -4.43
CA THR A 164 28.60 10.00 -5.35
C THR A 164 27.94 9.69 -6.70
N VAL A 165 27.10 10.62 -7.15
CA VAL A 165 26.43 10.53 -8.46
C VAL A 165 27.22 11.37 -9.46
N ASN A 166 27.98 10.70 -10.32
CA ASN A 166 28.78 11.35 -11.35
C ASN A 166 27.91 11.65 -12.58
N MET A 167 27.41 12.88 -12.67
CA MET A 167 26.62 13.35 -13.81
C MET A 167 27.51 13.76 -14.98
N ILE A 168 27.23 13.23 -16.17
CA ILE A 168 27.89 13.62 -17.42
C ILE A 168 27.20 14.89 -17.96
N GLU A 169 27.91 15.71 -18.75
CA GLU A 169 27.34 16.93 -19.37
C GLU A 169 26.05 16.66 -20.17
N THR A 170 25.93 15.49 -20.80
CA THR A 170 24.71 15.07 -21.53
C THR A 170 23.50 14.86 -20.63
N ASP A 171 23.71 14.63 -19.33
CA ASP A 171 22.65 14.38 -18.34
C ASP A 171 22.18 15.66 -17.64
N LYS A 172 22.86 16.79 -17.86
CA LYS A 172 22.45 18.12 -17.41
C LYS A 172 21.38 18.70 -18.33
N VAL A 173 20.23 18.04 -18.38
CA VAL A 173 19.08 18.43 -19.20
C VAL A 173 18.19 19.44 -18.49
N THR A 174 17.50 20.29 -19.26
CA THR A 174 16.41 21.13 -18.76
C THR A 174 15.19 20.28 -18.41
N LEU A 175 14.21 20.85 -17.69
CA LEU A 175 12.95 20.14 -17.38
C LEU A 175 12.16 19.72 -18.63
N GLU A 176 12.06 20.59 -19.64
CA GLU A 176 11.47 20.24 -20.93
C GLU A 176 12.26 19.12 -21.63
N GLY A 177 13.59 19.21 -21.64
CA GLY A 177 14.46 18.17 -22.18
C GLY A 177 14.34 16.83 -21.44
N LEU A 178 14.12 16.86 -20.12
CA LEU A 178 13.89 15.69 -19.28
C LEU A 178 12.60 14.97 -19.69
N VAL A 179 11.53 15.70 -19.94
CA VAL A 179 10.25 15.14 -20.42
C VAL A 179 10.43 14.46 -21.77
N ASP A 180 11.06 15.15 -22.73
CA ASP A 180 11.25 14.61 -24.07
C ASP A 180 12.17 13.38 -24.05
N ARG A 181 13.25 13.43 -23.26
CA ARG A 181 14.16 12.30 -23.07
C ARG A 181 13.45 11.11 -22.43
N PHE A 182 12.60 11.34 -21.42
CA PHE A 182 11.83 10.26 -20.77
C PHE A 182 10.85 9.59 -21.75
N ILE A 183 10.13 10.38 -22.54
CA ILE A 183 9.17 9.87 -23.54
C ILE A 183 9.90 9.04 -24.59
N ASN A 184 11.03 9.54 -25.11
CA ASN A 184 11.83 8.84 -26.12
C ASN A 184 12.50 7.58 -25.56
N PHE A 185 13.04 7.63 -24.34
CA PHE A 185 13.60 6.48 -23.64
C PHE A 185 12.56 5.36 -23.44
N SER A 186 11.38 5.73 -22.93
CA SER A 186 10.29 4.78 -22.68
C SER A 186 9.84 4.09 -23.96
N ALA A 187 9.68 4.85 -25.06
CA ALA A 187 9.26 4.32 -26.35
C ALA A 187 10.33 3.47 -27.04
N SER A 188 11.60 3.89 -26.98
CA SER A 188 12.71 3.20 -27.65
C SER A 188 13.14 1.91 -26.92
N ARG A 189 13.45 2.02 -25.61
CA ARG A 189 14.03 0.95 -24.78
C ARG A 189 12.99 0.02 -24.18
N LEU A 190 11.87 0.55 -23.69
CA LEU A 190 10.87 -0.23 -22.93
C LEU A 190 9.62 -0.58 -23.76
N LYS A 191 9.47 0.01 -24.96
CA LYS A 191 8.25 -0.10 -25.79
C LYS A 191 6.98 0.36 -25.04
N LEU A 192 7.14 1.35 -24.17
CA LEU A 192 6.06 1.99 -23.42
C LEU A 192 5.83 3.40 -23.98
N TYR A 193 4.57 3.73 -24.27
CA TYR A 193 4.21 4.97 -24.94
C TYR A 193 3.45 5.88 -24.00
N TYR A 194 3.99 7.08 -23.77
CA TYR A 194 3.39 8.08 -22.91
C TYR A 194 3.18 9.38 -23.67
N SER A 195 2.08 10.08 -23.36
CA SER A 195 1.83 11.42 -23.88
C SER A 195 2.43 12.47 -22.95
N LYS A 196 2.83 13.61 -23.51
CA LYS A 196 3.25 14.79 -22.73
C LYS A 196 2.23 15.17 -21.65
N LYS A 197 0.93 15.02 -21.94
CA LYS A 197 -0.17 15.29 -21.00
C LYS A 197 -0.10 14.49 -19.68
N ILE A 198 0.56 13.33 -19.65
CA ILE A 198 0.75 12.53 -18.43
C ILE A 198 2.10 12.82 -17.78
N ILE A 199 3.14 13.08 -18.58
CA ILE A 199 4.51 13.23 -18.05
C ILE A 199 4.74 14.62 -17.45
N LEU A 200 4.18 15.68 -18.05
CA LEU A 200 4.22 17.03 -17.47
C LEU A 200 3.66 17.07 -16.03
N PRO A 201 2.43 16.59 -15.75
CA PRO A 201 1.91 16.58 -14.39
C PRO A 201 2.64 15.60 -13.49
N PHE A 202 3.30 14.57 -14.02
CA PHE A 202 4.13 13.67 -13.22
C PHE A 202 5.37 14.38 -12.67
N ILE A 203 6.16 15.04 -13.53
CA ILE A 203 7.36 15.76 -13.11
C ILE A 203 6.99 16.97 -12.22
N ALA A 204 5.96 17.73 -12.58
CA ALA A 204 5.44 18.81 -11.75
C ALA A 204 4.89 18.29 -10.40
N GLY A 205 4.31 17.08 -10.40
CA GLY A 205 3.83 16.40 -9.22
C GLY A 205 4.94 16.04 -8.23
N MET A 206 6.10 15.62 -8.74
CA MET A 206 7.29 15.33 -7.93
C MET A 206 7.83 16.57 -7.19
N ALA A 207 7.69 17.76 -7.78
CA ALA A 207 8.06 19.02 -7.15
C ALA A 207 7.04 19.46 -6.09
N ALA A 208 5.75 19.16 -6.30
CA ALA A 208 4.68 19.55 -5.40
C ALA A 208 4.54 18.63 -4.17
N SER A 209 4.82 17.34 -4.30
CA SER A 209 4.74 16.37 -3.20
C SER A 209 5.69 15.18 -3.41
N LYS A 210 6.16 14.61 -2.29
CA LYS A 210 6.90 13.33 -2.29
C LYS A 210 5.99 12.11 -2.44
N THR A 211 4.67 12.29 -2.41
CA THR A 211 3.69 11.22 -2.62
C THR A 211 2.86 11.51 -3.87
N MET A 212 2.68 10.52 -4.73
CA MET A 212 1.81 10.59 -5.90
C MET A 212 0.86 9.40 -5.94
N ILE A 213 -0.31 9.58 -6.55
CA ILE A 213 -1.30 8.52 -6.75
C ILE A 213 -1.63 8.45 -8.23
N LEU A 214 -1.40 7.29 -8.84
CA LEU A 214 -1.72 7.00 -10.23
C LEU A 214 -3.02 6.20 -10.26
N GLU A 215 -4.07 6.81 -10.81
CA GLU A 215 -5.41 6.25 -10.82
C GLU A 215 -5.90 6.00 -12.23
N GLY A 216 -6.85 5.09 -12.39
CA GLY A 216 -7.52 4.89 -13.66
C GLY A 216 -7.91 3.44 -13.88
N ILE A 217 -8.31 3.15 -15.11
CA ILE A 217 -8.79 1.82 -15.51
C ILE A 217 -7.62 0.81 -15.47
N SER A 218 -7.93 -0.47 -15.24
CA SER A 218 -6.92 -1.52 -15.28
C SER A 218 -6.23 -1.61 -16.64
N GLY A 219 -4.93 -1.91 -16.63
CA GLY A 219 -4.13 -2.09 -17.86
C GLY A 219 -3.77 -0.82 -18.63
N THR A 220 -3.90 0.37 -18.03
CA THR A 220 -3.51 1.66 -18.66
C THR A 220 -2.05 2.07 -18.42
N GLY A 221 -1.25 1.23 -17.75
CA GLY A 221 0.18 1.48 -17.51
C GLY A 221 0.51 2.20 -16.19
N LYS A 222 -0.39 2.16 -15.20
CA LYS A 222 -0.22 2.79 -13.87
C LYS A 222 1.04 2.30 -13.14
N THR A 223 1.30 0.99 -13.13
CA THR A 223 2.51 0.41 -12.54
C THR A 223 3.72 0.53 -13.47
N SER A 224 3.49 0.53 -14.79
CA SER A 224 4.55 0.62 -15.80
C SER A 224 5.22 2.00 -15.86
N LEU A 225 4.46 3.09 -15.61
CA LEU A 225 5.00 4.46 -15.61
C LEU A 225 6.09 4.69 -14.55
N PRO A 226 5.85 4.44 -13.25
CA PRO A 226 6.87 4.62 -12.23
C PRO A 226 8.00 3.58 -12.36
N TYR A 227 7.72 2.38 -12.90
CA TYR A 227 8.75 1.41 -13.26
C TYR A 227 9.70 1.94 -14.36
N ALA A 228 9.13 2.51 -15.43
CA ALA A 228 9.90 3.15 -16.49
C ALA A 228 10.69 4.35 -15.97
N MET A 229 10.12 5.13 -15.05
CA MET A 229 10.78 6.30 -14.45
C MET A 229 11.99 5.92 -13.61
N GLY A 230 11.92 4.85 -12.82
CA GLY A 230 13.11 4.33 -12.12
C GLY A 230 14.22 3.97 -13.12
N LYS A 231 13.90 3.14 -14.12
CA LYS A 231 14.85 2.75 -15.16
C LYS A 231 15.44 3.93 -15.92
N PHE A 232 14.63 4.96 -16.13
CA PHE A 232 15.07 6.21 -16.73
C PHE A 232 16.11 6.92 -15.87
N PHE A 233 15.95 6.93 -14.54
CA PHE A 233 16.95 7.46 -13.59
C PHE A 233 18.11 6.50 -13.29
N GLY A 234 18.20 5.36 -13.98
CA GLY A 234 19.31 4.41 -13.89
C GLY A 234 19.12 3.27 -12.87
N HIS A 235 18.00 3.20 -12.16
CA HIS A 235 17.77 2.18 -11.13
C HIS A 235 16.34 1.65 -11.11
N ASP A 236 16.15 0.35 -10.90
CA ASP A 236 14.81 -0.22 -10.82
C ASP A 236 14.00 0.37 -9.66
N SER A 237 12.74 0.69 -9.94
CA SER A 237 11.78 1.09 -8.91
C SER A 237 11.41 -0.11 -8.04
N ASN A 238 11.37 0.07 -6.72
CA ASN A 238 10.94 -0.97 -5.80
C ASN A 238 9.41 -1.07 -5.83
N ILE A 239 8.87 -2.15 -6.40
CA ILE A 239 7.43 -2.38 -6.48
C ILE A 239 7.00 -3.26 -5.31
N ILE A 240 6.15 -2.72 -4.45
CA ILE A 240 5.70 -3.34 -3.21
C ILE A 240 4.19 -3.56 -3.33
N PRO A 241 3.74 -4.81 -3.50
CA PRO A 241 2.32 -5.12 -3.64
C PRO A 241 1.63 -4.99 -2.28
N VAL A 242 0.67 -4.07 -2.17
CA VAL A 242 -0.13 -3.90 -0.96
C VAL A 242 -1.02 -5.11 -0.77
N GLN A 243 -1.12 -5.60 0.47
CA GLN A 243 -1.96 -6.75 0.79
C GLN A 243 -3.29 -6.30 1.41
N PRO A 244 -4.42 -7.01 1.14
CA PRO A 244 -5.71 -6.69 1.76
C PRO A 244 -5.70 -6.76 3.29
N SER A 245 -4.74 -7.50 3.87
CA SER A 245 -4.60 -7.64 5.32
C SER A 245 -3.97 -6.43 5.99
N TRP A 246 -3.40 -5.48 5.23
CA TRP A 246 -2.68 -4.35 5.80
C TRP A 246 -3.60 -3.45 6.62
N ARG A 247 -3.26 -3.27 7.90
CA ARG A 247 -4.10 -2.58 8.88
C ARG A 247 -3.39 -1.48 9.65
N ASP A 248 -2.07 -1.46 9.68
CA ASP A 248 -1.30 -0.46 10.43
C ASP A 248 0.13 -0.31 9.86
N ARG A 249 0.93 0.53 10.52
CA ARG A 249 2.32 0.82 10.15
C ARG A 249 3.24 -0.42 10.18
N ALA A 250 2.94 -1.45 10.98
CA ALA A 250 3.83 -2.59 11.16
C ALA A 250 3.92 -3.44 9.88
N GLU A 251 2.89 -3.36 9.03
CA GLU A 251 2.87 -3.98 7.70
C GLU A 251 3.87 -3.33 6.74
N MET A 252 4.20 -2.05 6.99
CA MET A 252 5.12 -1.26 6.18
C MET A 252 6.53 -1.29 6.78
N ILE A 253 6.67 -1.00 8.07
CA ILE A 253 7.99 -0.87 8.71
C ILE A 253 8.48 -2.20 9.28
N GLY A 254 7.56 -3.10 9.65
CA GLY A 254 7.88 -4.30 10.40
C GLY A 254 7.64 -4.13 11.91
N TYR A 255 7.99 -5.17 12.65
CA TYR A 255 7.88 -5.17 14.11
C TYR A 255 8.97 -6.03 14.73
N LEU A 256 9.37 -5.69 15.96
CA LEU A 256 10.26 -6.52 16.75
C LEU A 256 9.47 -7.69 17.36
N ASN A 257 9.85 -8.92 17.01
CA ASN A 257 9.26 -10.10 17.66
C ASN A 257 9.89 -10.26 19.05
N GLU A 258 9.09 -10.11 20.09
CA GLU A 258 9.54 -10.19 21.48
C GLU A 258 10.04 -11.57 21.90
N PHE A 259 9.59 -12.64 21.24
CA PHE A 259 9.98 -14.02 21.56
C PHE A 259 11.30 -14.40 20.90
N THR A 260 11.43 -14.15 19.60
CA THR A 260 12.65 -14.50 18.85
C THR A 260 13.73 -13.43 18.99
N LYS A 261 13.37 -12.24 19.49
CA LYS A 261 14.20 -11.03 19.52
C LYS A 261 14.71 -10.60 18.15
N LYS A 262 14.10 -11.11 17.07
CA LYS A 262 14.37 -10.73 15.68
C LYS A 262 13.33 -9.73 15.19
N PHE A 263 13.77 -8.80 14.37
CA PHE A 263 12.89 -7.85 13.71
C PHE A 263 12.33 -8.48 12.44
N ASN A 264 11.01 -8.39 12.26
CA ASN A 264 10.37 -8.83 11.04
C ASN A 264 10.50 -7.72 9.97
N GLU A 265 11.53 -7.83 9.14
CA GLU A 265 11.88 -6.83 8.13
C GLU A 265 11.03 -6.99 6.86
N THR A 266 10.26 -5.94 6.55
CA THR A 266 9.46 -5.87 5.32
C THR A 266 10.32 -5.46 4.13
N ASP A 267 9.85 -5.74 2.92
CA ASP A 267 10.53 -5.28 1.71
C ASP A 267 10.43 -3.76 1.54
N PHE A 268 9.40 -3.14 2.13
CA PHE A 268 9.27 -1.69 2.20
C PHE A 268 10.35 -1.03 3.06
N LEU A 269 10.59 -1.55 4.27
CA LEU A 269 11.66 -1.03 5.13
C LEU A 269 13.01 -1.21 4.44
N LYS A 270 13.27 -2.37 3.84
CA LYS A 270 14.50 -2.62 3.07
C LYS A 270 14.67 -1.62 1.93
N ALA A 271 13.62 -1.35 1.16
CA ALA A 271 13.65 -0.42 0.03
C ALA A 271 13.98 1.01 0.47
N ILE A 272 13.36 1.50 1.56
CA ILE A 272 13.69 2.81 2.14
C ILE A 272 15.13 2.81 2.67
N TYR A 273 15.53 1.76 3.37
CA TYR A 273 16.86 1.69 3.95
C TYR A 273 17.94 1.76 2.87
N GLU A 274 17.73 1.12 1.73
CA GLU A 274 18.62 1.20 0.56
C GLU A 274 18.75 2.62 -0.02
N THR A 275 17.72 3.47 0.09
CA THR A 275 17.83 4.85 -0.42
C THR A 275 18.75 5.73 0.43
N THR A 276 19.04 5.35 1.68
CA THR A 276 19.95 6.10 2.57
C THR A 276 21.41 6.08 2.10
N TYR A 277 21.80 5.05 1.34
CA TYR A 277 23.13 4.93 0.76
C TYR A 277 23.26 5.61 -0.61
N ARG A 278 22.17 6.17 -1.13
CA ARG A 278 22.07 6.66 -2.50
C ARG A 278 21.74 8.15 -2.54
N LYS A 279 22.28 8.87 -3.53
CA LYS A 279 22.02 10.31 -3.74
C LYS A 279 21.26 10.61 -5.04
N ASP A 280 20.98 9.59 -5.83
CA ASP A 280 20.16 9.66 -7.03
C ASP A 280 18.67 9.47 -6.70
N ILE A 281 17.81 9.64 -7.70
CA ILE A 281 16.35 9.61 -7.51
C ILE A 281 15.88 8.17 -7.28
N SER A 282 15.17 7.95 -6.17
CA SER A 282 14.62 6.66 -5.79
C SER A 282 13.09 6.69 -5.81
N ILE A 283 12.48 5.70 -6.45
CA ILE A 283 11.02 5.56 -6.55
C ILE A 283 10.60 4.25 -5.88
N ILE A 284 9.67 4.37 -4.93
CA ILE A 284 9.03 3.24 -4.27
C ILE A 284 7.56 3.23 -4.70
N VAL A 285 7.14 2.14 -5.33
CA VAL A 285 5.78 1.96 -5.84
C VAL A 285 4.99 1.08 -4.88
N LEU A 286 3.86 1.60 -4.40
CA LEU A 286 2.87 0.85 -3.64
C LEU A 286 1.79 0.40 -4.62
N ASP A 287 1.92 -0.84 -5.08
CA ASP A 287 1.02 -1.37 -6.11
C ASP A 287 -0.32 -1.79 -5.50
N GLU A 288 -1.41 -1.38 -6.14
CA GLU A 288 -2.78 -1.48 -5.63
C GLU A 288 -2.91 -0.94 -4.21
N MET A 289 -2.38 0.27 -4.00
CA MET A 289 -2.36 0.98 -2.72
C MET A 289 -3.72 0.97 -2.02
N ASN A 290 -4.82 1.07 -2.78
CA ASN A 290 -6.18 1.11 -2.27
C ASN A 290 -6.84 -0.27 -2.05
N LEU A 291 -6.09 -1.36 -2.18
CA LEU A 291 -6.54 -2.69 -1.76
C LEU A 291 -6.70 -2.81 -0.24
N ALA A 292 -5.98 -1.97 0.51
CA ALA A 292 -6.16 -1.73 1.93
C ALA A 292 -6.46 -0.24 2.20
N ARG A 293 -6.94 0.08 3.40
CA ARG A 293 -7.19 1.47 3.79
C ARG A 293 -5.88 2.22 3.96
N VAL A 294 -5.50 2.99 2.93
CA VAL A 294 -4.24 3.76 2.85
C VAL A 294 -3.98 4.60 4.10
N GLU A 295 -5.02 5.19 4.66
CA GLU A 295 -4.94 6.06 5.84
C GLU A 295 -4.58 5.34 7.15
N TYR A 296 -4.60 4.01 7.18
CA TYR A 296 -4.22 3.25 8.38
C TYR A 296 -2.73 2.89 8.39
N TYR A 297 -2.19 2.42 7.28
CA TYR A 297 -0.79 1.99 7.21
C TYR A 297 0.17 3.10 6.74
N PHE A 298 -0.32 4.08 5.97
CA PHE A 298 0.53 5.11 5.35
C PHE A 298 0.46 6.49 6.04
N ALA A 299 -0.45 6.68 7.00
CA ALA A 299 -0.71 8.00 7.59
C ALA A 299 0.47 8.64 8.32
N GLU A 300 1.34 7.84 8.94
CA GLU A 300 2.55 8.33 9.60
C GLU A 300 3.54 8.92 8.59
N LEU A 301 3.86 8.17 7.53
CA LEU A 301 4.74 8.65 6.46
C LEU A 301 4.18 9.91 5.79
N LEU A 302 2.86 9.93 5.51
CA LEU A 302 2.19 11.12 5.00
C LEU A 302 2.31 12.34 5.91
N SER A 303 2.46 12.15 7.22
CA SER A 303 2.58 13.25 8.17
C SER A 303 4.04 13.68 8.34
N LEU A 304 4.98 12.73 8.29
CA LEU A 304 6.42 13.01 8.27
C LEU A 304 6.84 13.81 7.03
N LEU A 305 6.37 13.42 5.85
CA LEU A 305 6.67 14.09 4.57
C LEU A 305 6.10 15.52 4.47
N GLU A 306 5.27 15.95 5.42
CA GLU A 306 4.78 17.33 5.50
C GLU A 306 5.68 18.27 6.29
N MET A 307 6.59 17.70 7.08
CA MET A 307 7.50 18.49 7.90
C MET A 307 8.44 19.29 7.00
N PRO A 308 8.58 20.61 7.21
CA PRO A 308 9.43 21.45 6.38
C PRO A 308 10.91 21.05 6.43
N ASP A 309 11.39 20.59 7.58
CA ASP A 309 12.78 20.16 7.76
C ASP A 309 12.93 18.68 7.42
N LYS A 310 13.69 18.40 6.36
CA LYS A 310 14.01 17.04 5.90
C LYS A 310 14.83 16.26 6.94
N ASN A 311 15.56 16.94 7.83
CA ASN A 311 16.36 16.29 8.88
C ASN A 311 15.50 15.71 10.01
N GLU A 312 14.23 16.11 10.09
CA GLU A 312 13.27 15.62 11.09
C GLU A 312 12.41 14.47 10.56
N TRP A 313 12.64 13.99 9.33
CA TRP A 313 11.90 12.87 8.73
C TRP A 313 12.36 11.52 9.30
N LEU A 314 12.22 11.36 10.62
CA LEU A 314 12.67 10.20 11.38
C LEU A 314 11.52 9.19 11.53
N VAL A 315 11.72 7.99 10.99
CA VAL A 315 10.80 6.86 11.14
C VAL A 315 11.25 5.99 12.31
N ASP A 316 10.37 5.77 13.29
CA ASP A 316 10.67 4.89 14.43
C ASP A 316 10.63 3.41 14.01
N VAL A 317 11.77 2.72 14.06
CA VAL A 317 11.89 1.30 13.69
C VAL A 317 11.90 0.43 14.94
N VAL A 318 12.76 0.74 15.92
CA VAL A 318 12.94 -0.02 17.17
C VAL A 318 13.09 0.93 18.36
N PRO A 319 12.81 0.49 19.60
CA PRO A 319 12.85 1.37 20.77
C PRO A 319 14.27 1.72 21.24
N ASP A 320 15.24 0.87 20.96
CA ASP A 320 16.63 0.99 21.41
C ASP A 320 17.60 0.64 20.27
N ASN A 321 18.86 1.11 20.33
CA ASN A 321 19.94 0.64 19.45
C ASN A 321 20.81 -0.39 20.19
N LYS A 322 21.19 -1.47 19.50
CA LYS A 322 22.07 -2.54 19.98
C LYS A 322 23.31 -2.65 19.10
N PRO A 323 24.45 -3.11 19.65
CA PRO A 323 25.64 -3.41 18.84
C PRO A 323 25.31 -4.39 17.70
N GLY A 324 25.72 -4.04 16.49
CA GLY A 324 25.44 -4.79 15.28
C GLY A 324 24.15 -4.40 14.55
N ASP A 325 23.33 -3.49 15.07
CA ASP A 325 22.20 -2.97 14.29
C ASP A 325 22.67 -2.26 13.01
N PRO A 326 21.78 -2.11 11.99
CA PRO A 326 22.12 -1.48 10.73
C PRO A 326 22.68 -0.06 10.90
N LYS A 327 23.75 0.26 10.15
CA LYS A 327 24.56 1.49 10.31
C LYS A 327 23.74 2.78 10.30
N ASN A 328 22.71 2.86 9.44
CA ASN A 328 21.90 4.06 9.25
C ASN A 328 20.64 4.11 10.14
N ILE A 329 20.48 3.16 11.08
CA ILE A 329 19.48 3.25 12.14
C ILE A 329 20.15 3.84 13.38
N ILE A 330 19.79 5.08 13.73
CA ILE A 330 20.39 5.83 14.83
C ILE A 330 19.33 6.05 15.91
N ASN A 331 19.60 5.60 17.14
CA ASN A 331 18.67 5.68 18.28
C ASN A 331 17.28 5.09 17.98
N GLY A 332 17.26 4.02 17.21
CA GLY A 332 16.06 3.26 16.83
C GLY A 332 15.29 3.86 15.67
N LYS A 333 15.82 4.93 15.07
CA LYS A 333 15.14 5.70 14.02
C LYS A 333 15.91 5.66 12.71
N LEU A 334 15.16 5.68 11.62
CA LEU A 334 15.67 5.77 10.26
C LEU A 334 15.34 7.16 9.70
N LEU A 335 16.35 7.91 9.27
CA LEU A 335 16.14 9.18 8.58
C LEU A 335 15.72 8.89 7.13
N LEU A 336 14.54 9.37 6.72
CA LEU A 336 14.10 9.31 5.33
C LEU A 336 14.87 10.33 4.50
N PRO A 337 15.63 9.90 3.50
CA PRO A 337 16.38 10.82 2.66
C PRO A 337 15.44 11.58 1.71
N GLY A 338 15.84 12.78 1.31
CA GLY A 338 15.04 13.61 0.40
C GLY A 338 14.83 13.02 -0.99
N ASN A 339 15.66 12.07 -1.41
CA ASN A 339 15.70 11.48 -2.73
C ASN A 339 14.66 10.38 -3.01
N VAL A 340 13.76 10.08 -2.06
CA VAL A 340 12.72 9.08 -2.24
C VAL A 340 11.37 9.70 -2.59
N TRP A 341 10.69 9.13 -3.59
CA TRP A 341 9.29 9.41 -3.92
C TRP A 341 8.44 8.15 -3.78
N PHE A 342 7.26 8.30 -3.20
CA PHE A 342 6.28 7.23 -3.02
C PHE A 342 5.16 7.36 -4.05
N ILE A 343 4.93 6.32 -4.82
CA ILE A 343 3.92 6.31 -5.88
C ILE A 343 2.93 5.19 -5.61
N GLY A 344 1.69 5.53 -5.26
CA GLY A 344 0.61 4.56 -5.15
C GLY A 344 -0.07 4.34 -6.49
N THR A 345 -0.32 3.09 -6.87
CA THR A 345 -1.26 2.81 -7.96
C THR A 345 -2.63 2.48 -7.33
N ALA A 346 -3.70 3.01 -7.91
CA ALA A 346 -5.06 2.76 -7.43
C ALA A 346 -6.01 2.44 -8.57
N ASN A 347 -6.87 1.46 -8.34
CA ASN A 347 -7.97 1.11 -9.25
C ASN A 347 -9.24 1.84 -8.81
N LYS A 348 -10.07 2.25 -9.78
CA LYS A 348 -11.41 2.82 -9.52
C LYS A 348 -12.48 1.76 -9.76
N ASP A 349 -12.48 0.71 -8.94
CA ASP A 349 -13.37 -0.45 -9.03
C ASP A 349 -14.00 -0.80 -7.66
N ASP A 350 -15.14 -1.50 -7.68
CA ASP A 350 -15.90 -1.82 -6.45
C ASP A 350 -15.16 -2.74 -5.46
N SER A 351 -14.09 -3.40 -5.91
CA SER A 351 -13.26 -4.31 -5.09
C SER A 351 -12.24 -3.60 -4.22
N THR A 352 -12.08 -2.28 -4.33
CA THR A 352 -11.06 -1.53 -3.61
C THR A 352 -11.67 -0.50 -2.65
N PHE A 353 -10.87 -0.04 -1.67
CA PHE A 353 -11.29 1.00 -0.75
C PHE A 353 -11.20 2.37 -1.41
N THR A 354 -12.18 3.24 -1.14
CA THR A 354 -12.10 4.65 -1.53
C THR A 354 -10.98 5.35 -0.75
N ILE A 355 -10.08 6.02 -1.46
CA ILE A 355 -9.04 6.84 -0.85
C ILE A 355 -9.68 8.10 -0.28
N THR A 356 -9.34 8.48 0.95
CA THR A 356 -9.93 9.63 1.62
C THR A 356 -9.21 10.93 1.28
N ASP A 357 -9.89 12.06 1.48
CA ASP A 357 -9.31 13.40 1.26
C ASP A 357 -8.06 13.65 2.12
N LYS A 358 -7.95 12.99 3.29
CA LYS A 358 -6.76 13.05 4.14
C LYS A 358 -5.50 12.60 3.40
N VAL A 359 -5.61 11.61 2.51
CA VAL A 359 -4.50 11.10 1.72
C VAL A 359 -4.31 11.96 0.46
N TYR A 360 -5.39 12.22 -0.27
CA TYR A 360 -5.32 12.98 -1.51
C TYR A 360 -4.85 14.43 -1.35
N ASP A 361 -5.17 15.10 -0.23
CA ASP A 361 -4.69 16.45 0.00
C ASP A 361 -3.15 16.48 0.07
N ARG A 362 -2.53 15.35 0.43
CA ARG A 362 -1.08 15.18 0.63
C ARG A 362 -0.34 14.63 -0.59
N ALA A 363 -1.01 13.89 -1.44
CA ALA A 363 -0.41 13.26 -2.62
C ALA A 363 -0.83 13.94 -3.92
N THR A 364 -0.01 13.93 -4.97
CA THR A 364 -0.43 14.42 -6.29
C THR A 364 -1.18 13.32 -7.07
N PRO A 365 -2.50 13.46 -7.33
CA PRO A 365 -3.25 12.48 -8.11
C PRO A 365 -3.06 12.72 -9.61
N ILE A 366 -2.80 11.65 -10.34
CA ILE A 366 -2.67 11.64 -11.81
C ILE A 366 -3.55 10.53 -12.35
N GLU A 367 -4.48 10.89 -13.22
CA GLU A 367 -5.39 9.93 -13.82
C GLU A 367 -4.90 9.47 -15.20
N ILE A 368 -4.79 8.16 -15.38
CA ILE A 368 -4.32 7.49 -16.60
C ILE A 368 -5.47 6.64 -17.13
N ASN A 369 -6.31 7.26 -17.95
CA ASN A 369 -7.51 6.62 -18.53
C ASN A 369 -7.37 6.24 -20.01
N THR A 370 -6.28 6.64 -20.67
CA THR A 370 -6.07 6.38 -22.10
C THR A 370 -4.76 5.66 -22.34
N LYS A 371 -4.77 4.72 -23.27
CA LYS A 371 -3.54 4.12 -23.80
C LYS A 371 -3.00 5.03 -24.89
N SER A 372 -1.73 5.42 -24.79
CA SER A 372 -1.08 6.14 -25.87
C SER A 372 -0.87 5.20 -27.07
N THR A 373 -1.00 5.75 -28.27
CA THR A 373 -0.66 5.04 -29.51
C THR A 373 0.85 4.85 -29.61
N ALA A 374 1.28 3.72 -30.19
CA ALA A 374 2.68 3.51 -30.52
C ALA A 374 3.18 4.59 -31.50
N PHE A 375 4.40 5.06 -31.29
CA PHE A 375 5.10 5.97 -32.19
C PHE A 375 6.58 5.58 -32.30
N GLU A 376 7.23 5.94 -33.40
CA GLU A 376 8.67 5.75 -33.54
C GLU A 376 9.41 6.84 -32.77
N ALA A 377 10.39 6.42 -31.96
CA ALA A 377 11.20 7.32 -31.15
C ALA A 377 12.69 7.05 -31.42
N PRO A 378 13.54 8.09 -31.39
CA PRO A 378 14.98 7.93 -31.51
C PRO A 378 15.53 7.09 -30.36
N ASP A 379 16.58 6.30 -30.62
CA ASP A 379 17.24 5.54 -29.56
C ASP A 379 17.84 6.49 -28.53
N THR A 380 17.34 6.40 -27.30
CA THR A 380 17.64 7.35 -26.23
C THR A 380 18.01 6.58 -24.97
N GLU A 381 19.07 7.01 -24.29
CA GLU A 381 19.50 6.45 -23.00
C GLU A 381 18.80 7.14 -21.83
N GLY A 382 18.74 6.43 -20.70
CA GLY A 382 18.31 7.01 -19.42
C GLY A 382 19.24 8.13 -18.97
N VAL A 383 18.87 8.83 -17.91
CA VAL A 383 19.62 9.95 -17.33
C VAL A 383 20.16 9.55 -15.96
N ILE A 384 21.44 9.82 -15.71
CA ILE A 384 22.00 9.73 -14.36
C ILE A 384 21.87 11.11 -13.73
N MET A 385 20.98 11.23 -12.74
CA MET A 385 20.66 12.51 -12.12
C MET A 385 20.68 12.40 -10.59
N SER A 386 21.42 13.31 -9.95
CA SER A 386 21.37 13.47 -8.50
C SER A 386 20.06 14.14 -8.08
N HIS A 387 19.58 13.80 -6.89
CA HIS A 387 18.42 14.48 -6.30
C HIS A 387 18.66 15.98 -6.12
N GLU A 388 19.87 16.39 -5.76
CA GLU A 388 20.24 17.81 -5.60
C GLU A 388 20.09 18.58 -6.92
N TYR A 389 20.47 17.99 -8.05
CA TYR A 389 20.30 18.63 -9.35
C TYR A 389 18.82 18.76 -9.74
N LEU A 390 17.99 17.76 -9.44
CA LEU A 390 16.55 17.85 -9.69
C LEU A 390 15.90 18.94 -8.82
N ASP A 391 16.28 19.03 -7.55
CA ASP A 391 15.80 20.11 -6.66
C ASP A 391 16.24 21.50 -7.21
N LEU A 392 17.46 21.64 -7.74
CA LEU A 392 17.91 22.87 -8.39
C LEU A 392 17.08 23.24 -9.62
N LEU A 393 16.71 22.25 -10.45
CA LEU A 393 15.82 22.47 -11.60
C LEU A 393 14.43 22.96 -11.18
N PHE A 394 13.90 22.44 -10.07
CA PHE A 394 12.64 22.93 -9.50
C PHE A 394 12.78 24.35 -8.97
N GLU A 395 13.88 24.66 -8.27
CA GLU A 395 14.14 26.02 -7.77
C GLU A 395 14.33 27.04 -8.90
N SER A 396 14.98 26.68 -10.00
CA SER A 396 15.07 27.56 -11.17
C SER A 396 13.69 27.79 -11.78
N ALA A 397 12.86 26.75 -11.90
CA ALA A 397 11.50 26.89 -12.41
C ALA A 397 10.65 27.84 -11.56
N TYR A 398 10.78 27.82 -10.23
CA TYR A 398 10.08 28.75 -9.33
C TYR A 398 10.46 30.22 -9.56
N LYS A 399 11.72 30.48 -9.96
CA LYS A 399 12.23 31.84 -10.21
C LYS A 399 11.88 32.32 -11.61
N ASP A 400 11.97 31.45 -12.60
CA ASP A 400 11.82 31.80 -14.02
C ASP A 400 10.35 31.87 -14.44
N TYR A 401 9.48 31.06 -13.83
CA TYR A 401 8.06 30.95 -14.17
C TYR A 401 7.13 31.14 -12.96
N PRO A 402 7.23 32.25 -12.21
CA PRO A 402 6.30 32.52 -11.12
C PRO A 402 4.88 32.70 -11.67
N MET A 403 3.88 32.24 -10.93
CA MET A 403 2.49 32.47 -11.31
C MET A 403 2.18 33.96 -11.39
N THR A 404 1.38 34.34 -12.38
CA THR A 404 1.03 35.74 -12.58
C THR A 404 0.05 36.22 -11.50
N LEU A 405 0.16 37.51 -11.12
CA LEU A 405 -0.72 38.12 -10.10
C LEU A 405 -2.20 37.96 -10.46
N LYS A 406 -2.55 38.16 -11.74
CA LYS A 406 -3.90 37.99 -12.25
C LYS A 406 -4.41 36.56 -12.03
N THR A 407 -3.59 35.56 -12.29
CA THR A 407 -3.95 34.16 -12.09
C THR A 407 -4.18 33.84 -10.61
N MET A 408 -3.36 34.40 -9.72
CA MET A 408 -3.53 34.28 -8.27
C MET A 408 -4.84 34.91 -7.80
N GLU A 409 -5.14 36.14 -8.22
CA GLU A 409 -6.41 36.82 -7.91
C GLU A 409 -7.62 36.01 -8.42
N ASN A 410 -7.54 35.49 -9.65
CA ASN A 410 -8.58 34.64 -10.21
C ASN A 410 -8.77 33.34 -9.40
N LEU A 411 -7.68 32.74 -8.92
CA LEU A 411 -7.72 31.53 -8.10
C LEU A 411 -8.38 31.81 -6.74
N GLU A 412 -8.11 32.95 -6.12
CA GLU A 412 -8.76 33.38 -4.87
C GLU A 412 -10.26 33.64 -5.06
N LEU A 413 -10.65 34.28 -6.17
CA LEU A 413 -12.06 34.47 -6.51
C LEU A 413 -12.78 33.13 -6.74
N LEU A 414 -12.10 32.16 -7.36
CA LEU A 414 -12.61 30.81 -7.56
C LEU A 414 -12.78 30.07 -6.22
N ASP A 415 -11.77 30.12 -5.34
CA ASP A 415 -11.83 29.53 -3.99
C ASP A 415 -12.97 30.14 -3.16
N TYR A 416 -13.12 31.47 -3.19
CA TYR A 416 -14.21 32.15 -2.51
C TYR A 416 -15.59 31.66 -2.97
N PHE A 417 -15.79 31.52 -4.28
CA PHE A 417 -17.05 31.03 -4.84
C PHE A 417 -17.32 29.57 -4.42
N ILE A 418 -16.32 28.70 -4.54
CA ILE A 418 -16.45 27.27 -4.19
C ILE A 418 -16.72 27.11 -2.69
N THR A 419 -16.01 27.86 -1.85
CA THR A 419 -16.21 27.88 -0.40
C THR A 419 -17.64 28.29 -0.03
N LYS A 420 -18.14 29.36 -0.66
CA LYS A 420 -19.47 29.90 -0.36
C LYS A 420 -20.58 28.92 -0.73
N ASN A 421 -20.51 28.36 -1.95
CA ASN A 421 -21.61 27.63 -2.57
C ASN A 421 -21.54 26.11 -2.32
N PHE A 422 -20.34 25.53 -2.28
CA PHE A 422 -20.13 24.08 -2.17
C PHE A 422 -19.57 23.65 -0.80
N LYS A 423 -19.22 24.60 0.07
CA LYS A 423 -18.57 24.33 1.38
C LYS A 423 -17.25 23.56 1.26
N VAL A 424 -16.59 23.68 0.12
CA VAL A 424 -15.26 23.12 -0.17
C VAL A 424 -14.26 24.28 -0.26
N THR A 425 -13.14 24.19 0.45
CA THR A 425 -12.12 25.25 0.48
C THR A 425 -10.78 24.75 -0.07
N PHE A 426 -9.99 25.69 -0.58
CA PHE A 426 -8.62 25.42 -0.98
C PHE A 426 -7.75 25.46 0.28
N GLY A 427 -7.54 24.30 0.88
CA GLY A 427 -6.65 24.21 2.05
C GLY A 427 -5.24 24.72 1.74
N ASN A 428 -4.55 25.28 2.75
CA ASN A 428 -3.19 25.80 2.62
C ASN A 428 -2.21 24.83 1.95
N ARG A 429 -2.39 23.53 2.20
CA ARG A 429 -1.60 22.45 1.59
C ARG A 429 -1.77 22.40 0.07
N ILE A 430 -3.00 22.47 -0.41
CA ILE A 430 -3.31 22.46 -1.84
C ILE A 430 -2.74 23.73 -2.48
N MET A 431 -2.87 24.88 -1.82
CA MET A 431 -2.30 26.13 -2.32
C MET A 431 -0.77 26.08 -2.43
N LYS A 432 -0.08 25.52 -1.42
CA LYS A 432 1.37 25.30 -1.47
C LYS A 432 1.76 24.37 -2.63
N GLN A 433 1.00 23.30 -2.85
CA GLN A 433 1.21 22.38 -3.97
C GLN A 433 1.00 23.08 -5.31
N ILE A 434 -0.05 23.89 -5.47
CA ILE A 434 -0.29 24.68 -6.70
C ILE A 434 0.90 25.60 -6.99
N ARG A 435 1.38 26.33 -5.99
CA ARG A 435 2.55 27.23 -6.11
C ARG A 435 3.84 26.51 -6.51
N SER A 436 3.97 25.23 -6.16
CA SER A 436 5.13 24.40 -6.52
C SER A 436 4.91 23.66 -7.85
N PHE A 437 3.68 23.30 -8.17
CA PHE A 437 3.34 22.52 -9.35
C PHE A 437 3.38 23.37 -10.62
N VAL A 438 2.73 24.55 -10.60
CA VAL A 438 2.51 25.36 -11.80
C VAL A 438 3.83 25.82 -12.46
N PRO A 439 4.82 26.36 -11.73
CA PRO A 439 6.08 26.79 -12.36
C PRO A 439 6.84 25.64 -13.02
N VAL A 440 6.89 24.46 -12.36
CA VAL A 440 7.56 23.28 -12.90
C VAL A 440 6.82 22.74 -14.12
N TYR A 441 5.49 22.77 -14.11
CA TYR A 441 4.68 22.37 -15.26
C TYR A 441 4.95 23.25 -16.49
N VAL A 442 5.09 24.57 -16.29
CA VAL A 442 5.45 25.52 -17.36
C VAL A 442 6.87 25.27 -17.85
N ALA A 443 7.83 25.06 -16.94
CA ALA A 443 9.22 24.75 -17.30
C ALA A 443 9.38 23.40 -18.03
N CYS A 444 8.42 22.49 -17.91
CA CYS A 444 8.34 21.25 -18.68
C CYS A 444 7.77 21.42 -20.10
N GLY A 445 7.41 22.65 -20.51
CA GLY A 445 6.81 22.96 -21.80
C GLY A 445 5.27 23.06 -21.80
N GLY A 446 4.64 23.13 -20.63
CA GLY A 446 3.21 23.33 -20.46
C GLY A 446 2.79 24.80 -20.36
N THR A 447 1.49 25.06 -20.22
CA THR A 447 0.97 26.41 -19.95
C THR A 447 0.51 26.57 -18.50
N GLU A 448 0.54 27.80 -17.99
CA GLU A 448 0.10 28.14 -16.63
C GLU A 448 -1.37 27.77 -16.40
N LEU A 449 -2.23 28.01 -17.39
CA LEU A 449 -3.66 27.72 -17.30
C LEU A 449 -3.94 26.22 -17.31
N ASP A 450 -3.22 25.44 -18.13
CA ASP A 450 -3.38 23.97 -18.16
C ASP A 450 -2.92 23.34 -16.83
N ALA A 451 -1.85 23.87 -16.23
CA ALA A 451 -1.36 23.39 -14.94
C ALA A 451 -2.39 23.64 -13.82
N LEU A 452 -3.04 24.79 -13.83
CA LEU A 452 -4.08 25.13 -12.85
C LEU A 452 -5.37 24.37 -13.09
N ASP A 453 -5.78 24.21 -14.34
CA ASP A 453 -6.90 23.36 -14.72
C ASP A 453 -6.73 21.95 -14.16
N PHE A 454 -5.55 21.36 -14.39
CA PHE A 454 -5.20 20.06 -13.83
C PHE A 454 -5.29 20.05 -12.30
N MET A 455 -4.66 20.99 -11.61
CA MET A 455 -4.66 21.00 -10.15
C MET A 455 -6.06 21.21 -9.56
N VAL A 456 -6.85 22.14 -10.10
CA VAL A 456 -8.22 22.40 -9.61
C VAL A 456 -9.13 21.21 -9.88
N ALA A 457 -9.11 20.64 -11.09
CA ALA A 457 -9.92 19.47 -11.42
C ALA A 457 -9.60 18.28 -10.50
N ARG A 458 -8.32 18.02 -10.27
CA ARG A 458 -7.87 16.81 -9.58
C ARG A 458 -7.84 16.91 -8.06
N LYS A 459 -7.65 18.10 -7.49
CA LYS A 459 -7.59 18.32 -6.04
C LYS A 459 -8.88 18.85 -5.44
N ILE A 460 -9.56 19.74 -6.16
CA ILE A 460 -10.73 20.46 -5.64
C ILE A 460 -12.00 19.79 -6.12
N PHE A 461 -12.17 19.65 -7.45
CA PHE A 461 -13.44 19.16 -7.99
C PHE A 461 -13.71 17.71 -7.63
N ARG A 462 -12.67 16.88 -7.44
CA ARG A 462 -12.83 15.53 -6.87
C ARG A 462 -13.65 15.52 -5.56
N LYS A 463 -13.52 16.55 -4.71
CA LYS A 463 -14.29 16.65 -3.45
C LYS A 463 -15.80 16.80 -3.68
N PHE A 464 -16.22 17.08 -4.91
CA PHE A 464 -17.64 17.17 -5.28
C PHE A 464 -18.29 15.78 -5.36
N GLU A 465 -17.53 14.69 -5.50
CA GLU A 465 -18.06 13.32 -5.49
C GLU A 465 -18.77 12.97 -4.17
N GLY A 466 -18.35 13.60 -3.06
CA GLY A 466 -18.99 13.45 -1.75
C GLY A 466 -20.18 14.39 -1.51
N LEU A 467 -20.50 15.28 -2.44
CA LEU A 467 -21.60 16.23 -2.31
C LEU A 467 -22.90 15.68 -2.92
N ASN A 468 -24.03 16.22 -2.48
CA ASN A 468 -25.34 15.86 -3.04
C ASN A 468 -25.60 16.65 -4.34
N LEU A 469 -24.92 16.21 -5.41
CA LEU A 469 -24.86 16.87 -6.72
C LEU A 469 -26.23 17.17 -7.38
N PRO A 470 -27.28 16.32 -7.25
CA PRO A 470 -28.61 16.63 -7.78
C PRO A 470 -29.18 17.99 -7.36
N PHE A 471 -28.86 18.46 -6.16
CA PHE A 471 -29.38 19.71 -5.61
C PHE A 471 -28.53 20.94 -5.96
N LEU A 472 -27.38 20.75 -6.64
CA LEU A 472 -26.39 21.80 -6.90
C LEU A 472 -26.23 22.14 -8.40
N GLN A 473 -27.19 21.73 -9.23
CA GLN A 473 -27.11 21.89 -10.69
C GLN A 473 -26.99 23.35 -11.14
N GLN A 474 -27.66 24.27 -10.43
CA GLN A 474 -27.59 25.70 -10.71
C GLN A 474 -26.21 26.25 -10.34
N GLU A 475 -25.70 25.91 -9.16
CA GLU A 475 -24.38 26.29 -8.66
C GLU A 475 -23.26 25.76 -9.56
N ILE A 476 -23.38 24.53 -10.07
CA ILE A 476 -22.44 23.94 -11.03
C ILE A 476 -22.47 24.72 -12.36
N THR A 477 -23.64 25.19 -12.78
CA THR A 477 -23.77 26.03 -13.99
C THR A 477 -23.14 27.39 -13.80
N ASP A 478 -23.34 28.00 -12.63
CA ASP A 478 -22.74 29.29 -12.30
C ASP A 478 -21.22 29.17 -12.13
N LEU A 479 -20.73 28.06 -11.57
CA LEU A 479 -19.30 27.74 -11.50
C LEU A 479 -18.67 27.64 -12.90
N SER A 480 -19.31 26.91 -13.81
CA SER A 480 -18.85 26.78 -15.21
C SER A 480 -18.74 28.14 -15.91
N LYS A 481 -19.75 29.01 -15.74
CA LYS A 481 -19.73 30.40 -16.27
C LYS A 481 -18.65 31.27 -15.61
N LEU A 482 -18.43 31.11 -14.30
CA LEU A 482 -17.40 31.84 -13.59
C LEU A 482 -16.00 31.48 -14.11
N ILE A 483 -15.72 30.20 -14.33
CA ILE A 483 -14.44 29.73 -14.88
C ILE A 483 -14.20 30.35 -16.26
N GLU A 484 -15.20 30.33 -17.15
CA GLU A 484 -15.07 30.99 -18.47
C GLU A 484 -14.82 32.50 -18.36
N LYS A 485 -15.43 33.16 -17.37
CA LYS A 485 -15.23 34.60 -17.14
C LYS A 485 -13.84 34.92 -16.61
N LEU A 486 -13.31 34.12 -15.69
CA LEU A 486 -12.02 34.36 -15.05
C LEU A 486 -10.85 34.00 -15.97
N PHE A 487 -10.92 32.84 -16.63
CA PHE A 487 -9.80 32.25 -17.36
C PHE A 487 -9.96 32.26 -18.89
N GLY A 488 -11.13 32.66 -19.40
CA GLY A 488 -11.41 32.78 -20.83
C GLY A 488 -12.19 31.60 -21.42
N LYS A 489 -12.87 31.85 -22.54
CA LYS A 489 -13.59 30.82 -23.30
C LYS A 489 -12.59 29.90 -23.98
N ASN A 490 -12.65 28.60 -23.69
CA ASN A 490 -11.72 27.51 -24.10
C ASN A 490 -10.52 27.25 -23.17
N SER A 491 -10.43 27.93 -22.04
CA SER A 491 -9.49 27.57 -20.96
C SER A 491 -10.17 26.61 -19.97
N PHE A 492 -9.39 25.91 -19.14
CA PHE A 492 -9.89 25.02 -18.08
C PHE A 492 -10.73 23.84 -18.61
N VAL A 493 -10.21 23.15 -19.63
CA VAL A 493 -10.92 22.09 -20.34
C VAL A 493 -11.23 20.89 -19.43
N ASP A 494 -10.30 20.48 -18.57
CA ASP A 494 -10.49 19.35 -17.67
C ASP A 494 -11.56 19.66 -16.61
N CYS A 495 -11.51 20.84 -16.01
CA CYS A 495 -12.55 21.34 -15.10
C CYS A 495 -13.92 21.38 -15.79
N GLN A 496 -14.03 21.94 -17.01
CA GLN A 496 -15.31 22.01 -17.72
C GLN A 496 -15.84 20.62 -18.08
N ASN A 497 -14.97 19.71 -18.53
CA ASN A 497 -15.33 18.32 -18.81
C ASN A 497 -15.84 17.61 -17.56
N TYR A 498 -15.22 17.83 -16.40
CA TYR A 498 -15.63 17.26 -15.13
C TYR A 498 -17.02 17.76 -14.71
N LEU A 499 -17.26 19.07 -14.77
CA LEU A 499 -18.57 19.65 -14.46
C LEU A 499 -19.66 19.16 -15.43
N ALA A 500 -19.33 19.00 -16.71
CA ALA A 500 -20.24 18.45 -17.71
C ALA A 500 -20.56 16.97 -17.47
N LEU A 501 -19.60 16.19 -16.98
CA LEU A 501 -19.81 14.78 -16.62
C LEU A 501 -20.76 14.65 -15.43
N ILE A 502 -20.54 15.44 -14.37
CA ILE A 502 -21.44 15.50 -13.21
C ILE A 502 -22.87 15.83 -13.63
N LYS A 503 -23.04 16.85 -14.49
CA LYS A 503 -24.35 17.26 -15.03
C LYS A 503 -25.06 16.21 -15.88
N LYS A 504 -24.32 15.23 -16.42
CA LYS A 504 -24.91 14.13 -17.20
C LYS A 504 -25.33 12.95 -16.33
N GLN A 505 -24.70 12.80 -15.15
CA GLN A 505 -25.00 11.71 -14.23
C GLN A 505 -26.27 11.95 -13.41
N PHE A 506 -26.70 13.21 -13.26
CA PHE A 506 -27.89 13.64 -12.52
C PHE A 506 -28.63 14.71 -13.31
#